data_AF-A0A6P2EZF1-F1
#
_entry.id   AF-A0A6P2EZF1-F1
#
_cell.length_a   1.000
_cell.length_b   1.000
_cell.length_c   1.000
_cell.angle_alpha   90.00
_cell.angle_beta   90.00
_cell.angle_gamma   90.00
#
_symmetry.space_group_name_H-M   'P 1'
#
loop_
_entity.id
_entity.type
_entity.pdbx_description
1 polymer ?
#
loop_
_entity_poly.entity_id
_entity_poly.type
_entity_poly.pdbx_seq_one_letter_code
_entity_poly.pdbx_strand_id
1 'polypeptide(L)'
;MSGSLFVLTTAAGRAIRNPIDEDLRRALDEVFQVPAPSDDAAEPAALPSTWLRYEQRPGVTLVLEVYPGGTVTFDQWADAHYARELAPPARLGRISFSHALALWRALRAGDVGAVRCEAWETQ
;
A
#
# COMPACT_ATOMS: atom_id res chain seq x y z
N MET A 1 -15.04 -2.78 -21.83
CA MET A 1 -15.19 -1.77 -20.77
C MET A 1 -13.99 -1.91 -19.86
N SER A 2 -13.07 -0.97 -19.88
CA SER A 2 -11.96 -0.97 -18.92
C SER A 2 -12.46 -0.39 -17.60
N GLY A 3 -12.33 -1.14 -16.53
CA GLY A 3 -12.75 -0.72 -15.19
C GLY A 3 -11.55 -0.78 -14.24
N SER A 4 -11.42 0.24 -13.39
CA SER A 4 -10.50 0.24 -12.26
C SER A 4 -11.25 -0.06 -10.97
N LEU A 5 -10.69 -0.92 -10.12
CA LEU A 5 -11.19 -1.21 -8.79
C LEU A 5 -10.12 -0.85 -7.75
N PHE A 6 -10.55 -0.19 -6.69
CA PHE A 6 -9.73 0.07 -5.52
C PHE A 6 -10.25 -0.76 -4.35
N VAL A 7 -9.36 -1.46 -3.66
CA VAL A 7 -9.70 -2.22 -2.45
C VAL A 7 -8.71 -1.85 -1.35
N LEU A 8 -9.21 -1.24 -0.28
CA LEU A 8 -8.46 -1.03 0.94
C LEU A 8 -8.71 -2.21 1.87
N THR A 9 -7.65 -2.81 2.41
CA THR A 9 -7.75 -3.77 3.51
C THR A 9 -7.15 -3.13 4.75
N THR A 10 -7.94 -3.00 5.81
CA THR A 10 -7.50 -2.43 7.09
C THR A 10 -6.67 -3.43 7.90
N ALA A 11 -5.96 -2.99 8.94
CA ALA A 11 -5.17 -3.87 9.80
C ALA A 11 -6.01 -4.90 10.56
N ALA A 12 -7.29 -4.59 10.78
CA ALA A 12 -8.28 -5.54 11.29
C ALA A 12 -8.79 -6.56 10.24
N GLY A 13 -8.26 -6.55 9.01
CA GLY A 13 -8.66 -7.45 7.92
C GLY A 13 -9.95 -7.07 7.20
N ARG A 14 -10.49 -5.86 7.44
CA ARG A 14 -11.73 -5.40 6.77
C ARG A 14 -11.41 -4.90 5.36
N ALA A 15 -12.10 -5.42 4.35
CA ALA A 15 -11.99 -4.95 2.97
C ALA A 15 -13.05 -3.89 2.62
N ILE A 16 -12.64 -2.76 2.04
CA ILE A 16 -13.49 -1.65 1.60
C ILE A 16 -13.25 -1.42 0.12
N ARG A 17 -14.30 -1.53 -0.70
CA ARG A 17 -14.25 -1.26 -2.14
C ARG A 17 -14.46 0.23 -2.40
N ASN A 18 -13.66 0.81 -3.29
CA ASN A 18 -13.66 2.23 -3.64
C ASN A 18 -13.61 3.15 -2.40
N PRO A 19 -12.56 3.01 -1.55
CA PRO A 19 -12.44 3.72 -0.28
C PRO A 19 -12.44 5.24 -0.47
N ILE A 20 -13.14 5.96 0.39
CA ILE A 20 -13.08 7.42 0.46
C ILE A 20 -11.87 7.88 1.27
N ASP A 21 -11.60 9.19 1.30
CA ASP A 21 -10.42 9.73 2.01
C ASP A 21 -10.42 9.41 3.50
N GLU A 22 -11.61 9.42 4.10
CA GLU A 22 -11.77 9.06 5.51
C GLU A 22 -11.41 7.60 5.79
N ASP A 23 -11.74 6.67 4.87
CA ASP A 23 -11.37 5.27 5.01
C ASP A 23 -9.85 5.09 4.98
N LEU A 24 -9.18 5.78 4.05
CA LEU A 24 -7.71 5.77 3.93
C LEU A 24 -7.06 6.28 5.23
N ARG A 25 -7.51 7.43 5.73
CA ARG A 25 -6.97 8.02 6.97
C ARG A 25 -7.16 7.09 8.15
N ARG A 26 -8.36 6.54 8.31
CA ARG A 26 -8.69 5.64 9.42
C ARG A 26 -7.85 4.37 9.41
N ALA A 27 -7.65 3.77 8.23
CA ALA A 27 -6.83 2.58 8.10
C ALA A 27 -5.34 2.86 8.39
N LEU A 28 -4.82 4.02 7.99
CA LEU A 28 -3.47 4.43 8.40
C LEU A 28 -3.38 4.67 9.90
N ASP A 29 -4.38 5.29 10.52
CA ASP A 29 -4.38 5.54 11.96
C ASP A 29 -4.27 4.22 12.75
N GLU A 30 -4.94 3.15 12.30
CA GLU A 30 -4.84 1.81 12.91
C GLU A 30 -3.39 1.32 12.99
N VAL A 31 -2.57 1.60 11.98
CA VAL A 31 -1.18 1.12 11.90
C VAL A 31 -0.18 2.09 12.52
N PHE A 32 -0.38 3.40 12.38
CA PHE A 32 0.50 4.41 12.96
C PHE A 32 0.35 4.56 14.48
N GLN A 33 -0.76 4.09 15.07
CA GLN A 33 -0.92 4.00 16.53
C GLN A 33 -0.19 2.80 17.14
N VAL A 34 0.18 1.81 16.33
CA VAL A 34 0.99 0.68 16.79
C VAL A 34 2.43 1.16 16.96
N PRO A 35 3.07 0.91 18.12
CA PRO A 35 4.48 1.24 18.31
C PRO A 35 5.33 0.65 17.18
N ALA A 36 6.25 1.47 16.66
CA ALA A 36 7.19 0.97 15.68
C ALA A 36 7.96 -0.23 16.26
N PRO A 37 8.17 -1.30 15.47
CA PRO A 37 9.07 -2.37 15.87
C PRO A 37 10.43 -1.78 16.27
N SER A 38 11.03 -2.30 17.34
CA SER A 38 12.45 -2.08 17.60
C SER A 38 13.26 -2.66 16.44
N ASP A 39 14.47 -2.15 16.19
CA ASP A 39 15.33 -2.66 15.11
C ASP A 39 15.67 -4.17 15.27
N ASP A 40 15.49 -4.74 16.47
CA ASP A 40 15.60 -6.19 16.77
C ASP A 40 14.30 -7.00 16.58
N ALA A 41 13.19 -6.37 16.22
CA ALA A 41 11.89 -7.05 16.14
C ALA A 41 11.75 -7.85 14.83
N ALA A 42 10.95 -8.91 14.90
CA ALA A 42 10.72 -9.89 13.85
C ALA A 42 10.36 -9.29 12.48
N GLU A 43 10.62 -10.09 11.43
CA GLU A 43 10.23 -9.89 10.03
C GLU A 43 8.90 -9.11 9.88
N PRO A 44 8.84 -8.11 8.98
CA PRO A 44 7.68 -7.22 8.81
C PRO A 44 6.35 -7.97 8.56
N ALA A 45 6.42 -9.20 8.03
CA ALA A 45 5.28 -10.08 7.80
C ALA A 45 4.47 -10.46 9.07
N ALA A 46 5.03 -10.29 10.27
CA ALA A 46 4.34 -10.56 11.54
C ALA A 46 3.62 -9.33 12.13
N LEU A 47 3.80 -8.15 11.55
CA LEU A 47 3.23 -6.91 12.06
C LEU A 47 1.87 -6.61 11.43
N PRO A 48 0.94 -5.97 12.17
CA PRO A 48 -0.34 -5.55 11.62
C PRO A 48 -0.11 -4.51 10.52
N SER A 49 -0.48 -4.82 9.27
CA SER A 49 -0.33 -3.95 8.11
C SER A 49 -1.68 -3.60 7.50
N THR A 50 -1.71 -2.55 6.69
CA THR A 50 -2.87 -2.16 5.89
C THR A 50 -2.43 -1.88 4.47
N TRP A 51 -3.24 -2.24 3.47
CA TRP A 51 -2.85 -2.03 2.08
C TRP A 51 -3.98 -1.53 1.20
N LEU A 52 -3.60 -0.68 0.24
CA LEU A 52 -4.46 -0.23 -0.84
C LEU A 52 -4.07 -0.96 -2.12
N ARG A 53 -5.00 -1.72 -2.68
CA ARG A 53 -4.87 -2.39 -3.97
C ARG A 53 -5.60 -1.62 -5.06
N TYR A 54 -4.92 -1.38 -6.16
CA TYR A 54 -5.49 -0.92 -7.43
C TYR A 54 -5.47 -2.06 -8.44
N GLU A 55 -6.61 -2.40 -9.02
CA GLU A 55 -6.74 -3.34 -10.12
C GLU A 55 -7.26 -2.63 -11.36
N GLN A 56 -6.52 -2.69 -12.47
CA GLN A 56 -6.99 -2.25 -13.78
C GLN A 56 -7.32 -3.47 -14.64
N ARG A 57 -8.53 -3.56 -15.22
CA ARG A 57 -8.92 -4.70 -16.07
C ARG A 57 -9.13 -4.32 -17.55
N PRO A 58 -8.58 -5.12 -18.50
CA PRO A 58 -7.46 -6.06 -18.30
C PRO A 58 -6.18 -5.29 -17.91
N GLY A 59 -5.29 -5.86 -17.12
CA GLY A 59 -4.00 -5.24 -16.83
C GLY A 59 -3.50 -5.37 -15.39
N VAL A 60 -2.82 -4.32 -14.96
CA VAL A 60 -1.94 -4.28 -13.79
C VAL A 60 -2.70 -4.31 -12.46
N THR A 61 -2.09 -4.98 -11.48
CA THR A 61 -2.43 -4.82 -10.07
C THR A 61 -1.27 -4.14 -9.36
N LEU A 62 -1.56 -3.07 -8.63
CA LEU A 62 -0.61 -2.33 -7.82
C LEU A 62 -1.03 -2.44 -6.36
N VAL A 63 -0.08 -2.68 -5.46
CA VAL A 63 -0.34 -2.78 -4.01
C VAL A 63 0.60 -1.84 -3.27
N LEU A 64 0.03 -0.94 -2.47
CA LEU A 64 0.78 -0.17 -1.48
C LEU A 64 0.39 -0.64 -0.09
N GLU A 65 1.31 -1.31 0.59
CA GLU A 65 1.12 -1.83 1.94
C GLU A 65 1.93 -1.00 2.94
N VAL A 66 1.33 -0.70 4.09
CA VAL A 66 1.88 0.17 5.13
C VAL A 66 1.95 -0.61 6.44
N TYR A 67 3.11 -0.58 7.07
CA TYR A 67 3.44 -1.24 8.32
C TYR A 67 3.67 -0.21 9.45
N PRO A 68 3.65 -0.66 10.72
CA PRO A 68 3.95 0.20 11.86
C PRO A 68 5.32 0.87 11.72
N GLY A 69 5.43 2.11 12.21
CA GLY A 69 6.64 2.91 12.05
C GLY A 69 6.85 3.49 10.65
N GLY A 70 5.86 3.40 9.76
CA GLY A 70 5.89 4.07 8.46
C GLY A 70 6.75 3.38 7.41
N THR A 71 6.95 2.06 7.53
CA THR A 71 7.48 1.28 6.41
C THR A 71 6.37 1.09 5.38
N VAL A 72 6.67 1.29 4.10
CA VAL A 72 5.75 1.07 2.99
C VAL A 72 6.39 0.16 1.95
N THR A 73 5.65 -0.82 1.45
CA THR A 73 6.05 -1.64 0.30
C THR A 73 5.17 -1.33 -0.91
N PHE A 74 5.74 -1.49 -2.09
CA PHE A 74 5.09 -1.26 -3.38
C PHE A 74 5.32 -2.45 -4.30
N ASP A 75 4.25 -3.21 -4.53
CA ASP A 75 4.27 -4.39 -5.40
C ASP A 75 3.50 -4.15 -6.69
N GLN A 76 4.00 -4.73 -7.78
CA GLN A 76 3.49 -4.51 -9.12
C GLN A 76 3.32 -5.85 -9.85
N TRP A 77 2.10 -6.13 -10.30
CA TRP A 77 1.72 -7.43 -10.86
C TRP A 77 0.99 -7.27 -12.19
N ALA A 78 1.19 -8.22 -13.10
CA ALA A 78 0.62 -8.20 -14.45
C ALA A 78 -0.88 -8.50 -14.47
N ASP A 79 -1.42 -9.03 -13.37
CA ASP A 79 -2.81 -9.47 -13.24
C ASP A 79 -3.27 -9.45 -11.77
N ALA A 80 -4.58 -9.65 -11.55
CA ALA A 80 -5.19 -9.69 -10.22
C ALA A 80 -5.02 -11.04 -9.50
N HIS A 81 -4.44 -12.04 -10.16
CA HIS A 81 -4.10 -13.33 -9.56
C HIS A 81 -2.66 -13.38 -9.06
N TYR A 82 -1.92 -12.27 -9.18
CA TYR A 82 -0.52 -12.18 -8.78
C TYR A 82 0.36 -13.21 -9.50
N ALA A 83 -0.01 -13.61 -10.73
CA ALA A 83 0.67 -14.72 -11.41
C ALA A 83 2.04 -14.30 -11.97
N ARG A 84 2.21 -13.02 -12.29
CA ARG A 84 3.48 -12.47 -12.78
C ARG A 84 3.78 -11.12 -12.15
N GLU A 85 4.92 -11.04 -11.49
CA GLU A 85 5.49 -9.80 -11.00
C GLU A 85 6.06 -8.96 -12.16
N LEU A 86 5.82 -7.64 -12.12
CA LEU A 86 6.26 -6.69 -13.14
C LEU A 86 7.59 -6.01 -12.78
N ALA A 87 7.87 -5.89 -11.49
CA ALA A 87 9.11 -5.34 -10.93
C ALA A 87 9.28 -5.88 -9.51
N PRO A 88 10.53 -6.07 -9.02
CA PRO A 88 10.78 -6.48 -7.65
C PRO A 88 10.04 -5.60 -6.63
N PRO A 89 9.69 -6.13 -5.44
CA PRO A 89 9.07 -5.34 -4.39
C PRO A 89 9.98 -4.17 -4.02
N ALA A 90 9.40 -2.99 -3.91
CA ALA A 90 10.13 -1.79 -3.57
C ALA A 90 9.68 -1.27 -2.21
N ARG A 91 10.59 -0.70 -1.42
CA ARG A 91 10.33 -0.27 -0.05
C ARG A 91 10.66 1.21 0.17
N LEU A 92 9.85 1.87 0.99
CA LEU A 92 10.22 3.13 1.66
C LEU A 92 10.25 2.88 3.17
N GLY A 93 11.29 3.36 3.83
CA GLY A 93 11.44 3.26 5.28
C GLY A 93 11.04 4.55 6.01
N ARG A 94 10.39 4.40 7.17
CA ARG A 94 10.20 5.47 8.17
C ARG A 94 9.50 6.74 7.64
N ILE A 95 8.55 6.61 6.72
CA ILE A 95 7.81 7.77 6.20
C ILE A 95 6.71 8.22 7.17
N SER A 96 6.37 9.51 7.10
CA SER A 96 5.31 10.07 7.95
C SER A 96 3.91 9.60 7.53
N PHE A 97 2.95 9.67 8.46
CA PHE A 97 1.53 9.44 8.17
C PHE A 97 1.04 10.23 6.95
N SER A 98 1.40 11.52 6.90
CA SER A 98 0.97 12.42 5.80
C SER A 98 1.54 11.99 4.46
N HIS A 99 2.75 11.44 4.44
CA HIS A 99 3.40 10.92 3.25
C HIS A 99 2.74 9.61 2.78
N ALA A 100 2.51 8.66 3.69
CA ALA A 100 1.77 7.44 3.39
C ALA A 100 0.37 7.74 2.82
N LEU A 101 -0.34 8.69 3.42
CA LEU A 101 -1.65 9.15 2.95
C LEU A 101 -1.57 9.78 1.56
N ALA A 102 -0.54 10.57 1.27
CA ALA A 102 -0.34 11.16 -0.06
C ALA A 102 -0.14 10.08 -1.14
N LEU A 103 0.64 9.04 -0.84
CA LEU A 103 0.85 7.91 -1.75
C LEU A 103 -0.44 7.15 -2.04
N TRP A 104 -1.22 6.84 -1.01
CA TRP A 104 -2.52 6.20 -1.19
C TRP A 104 -3.52 7.06 -1.98
N ARG A 105 -3.51 8.38 -1.76
CA ARG A 105 -4.32 9.32 -2.56
C ARG A 105 -3.89 9.34 -4.01
N ALA A 106 -2.59 9.36 -4.29
CA ALA A 106 -2.04 9.30 -5.64
C ALA A 106 -2.47 8.00 -6.34
N LEU A 107 -2.30 6.85 -5.67
CA LEU A 107 -2.73 5.56 -6.21
C LEU A 107 -4.25 5.55 -6.49
N ARG A 108 -5.08 6.03 -5.54
CA ARG A 108 -6.54 6.11 -5.73
C ARG A 108 -6.93 7.03 -6.90
N ALA A 109 -6.16 8.08 -7.16
CA ALA A 109 -6.37 8.97 -8.30
C ALA A 109 -5.90 8.35 -9.63
N GLY A 110 -5.25 7.18 -9.61
CA GLY A 110 -4.61 6.58 -10.78
C GLY A 110 -3.29 7.25 -11.16
N ASP A 111 -2.76 8.14 -10.31
CA ASP A 111 -1.47 8.81 -10.51
C ASP A 111 -0.32 7.89 -10.06
N VAL A 112 -0.12 6.82 -10.82
CA VAL A 112 0.96 5.85 -10.60
C VAL A 112 2.34 6.49 -10.82
N GLY A 113 2.39 7.56 -11.64
CA GLY A 113 3.61 8.33 -11.87
C GLY A 113 4.12 8.95 -10.57
N ALA A 114 3.25 9.63 -9.83
CA ALA A 114 3.59 10.21 -8.53
C ALA A 114 4.08 9.14 -7.54
N VAL A 115 3.43 7.98 -7.48
CA VAL A 115 3.87 6.86 -6.61
C VAL A 115 5.28 6.39 -7.00
N ARG A 116 5.57 6.25 -8.29
CA ARG A 116 6.87 5.77 -8.80
C ARG A 116 8.01 6.78 -8.65
N CYS A 117 7.72 8.06 -8.46
CA CYS A 117 8.74 9.11 -8.30
C CYS A 117 9.37 9.16 -6.91
N GLU A 118 8.88 8.37 -5.95
CA GLU A 118 9.53 8.24 -4.65
C GLU A 118 10.90 7.54 -4.73
N ALA A 119 11.73 7.75 -3.71
CA ALA A 119 13.06 7.16 -3.59
C ALA A 119 13.00 5.70 -3.08
N TRP A 120 12.33 4.83 -3.84
CA TRP A 120 12.16 3.43 -3.48
C TRP A 120 13.49 2.66 -3.41
N GLU A 121 13.63 1.81 -2.40
CA GLU A 121 14.69 0.82 -2.28
C GLU A 121 14.18 -0.53 -2.81
N THR A 122 14.81 -1.09 -3.85
CA THR A 122 14.46 -2.43 -4.34
C THR A 122 14.93 -3.49 -3.35
N GLN A 123 14.05 -4.43 -2.99
CA GLN A 123 14.39 -5.56 -2.12
C GLN A 123 15.11 -6.69 -2.87
#